data_AF-A0A2W5A1I4-F1
#
_entry.id   AF-A0A2W5A1I4-F1
#
_cell.length_a   1.000
_cell.length_b   1.000
_cell.length_c   1.000
_cell.angle_alpha   90.00
_cell.angle_beta   90.00
_cell.angle_gamma   90.00
#
_symmetry.space_group_name_H-M   'P 1'
#
loop_
_entity.id
_entity.type
_entity.pdbx_description
1 polymer ?
#
loop_
_entity_poly.entity_id
_entity_poly.type
_entity_poly.pdbx_seq_one_letter_code
_entity_poly.pdbx_strand_id
1 'polypeptide(L)'
;MAQIDVVVSGSTLNYFGFLSQDTAGDNDVQKTDILRESEVHFNAEGKTDAGLTYGFHVEMEADGGDDTNTLEQSYLYLSNEYGKVELGSVDSIAYKMQVAAPAADKNVDGVRALINPVNYAADDIVGAVNDIAATGNRDGFDYDQNFSGYNEKINYYTPRWNGVQIGVGYTFDNGDNNSSTGLAGFNLDNVANAYGDVYEAAVRYETEFNSVKLRTGAGYTIAKLENDGGIGLDDYQEWNVGIDMDISAFGFGVVYSENNNGLDVNDKDRIVVVGADYTVD
;
A
#
# COMPACT_ATOMS: atom_id res chain seq x y z
N MET A 1 -11.35 -24.93 25.50
CA MET A 1 -11.20 -23.59 24.91
C MET A 1 -10.10 -23.70 23.88
N ALA A 2 -10.32 -23.24 22.65
CA ALA A 2 -9.23 -23.11 21.70
C ALA A 2 -8.21 -22.13 22.29
N GLN A 3 -6.94 -22.53 22.32
CA GLN A 3 -5.85 -21.68 22.78
C GLN A 3 -5.67 -20.53 21.78
N ILE A 4 -5.50 -19.32 22.30
CA ILE A 4 -5.13 -18.16 21.51
C ILE A 4 -3.67 -17.86 21.86
N ASP A 5 -2.82 -17.85 20.85
CA ASP A 5 -1.44 -17.45 20.98
C ASP A 5 -1.33 -15.98 20.61
N VAL A 6 -0.68 -15.21 21.48
CA VAL A 6 -0.42 -13.78 21.28
C VAL A 6 1.07 -13.59 21.06
N VAL A 7 1.42 -13.05 19.91
CA VAL A 7 2.78 -12.68 19.54
C VAL A 7 2.87 -11.17 19.50
N VAL A 8 3.86 -10.62 20.21
CA VAL A 8 4.26 -9.23 20.08
C VAL A 8 5.49 -9.19 19.19
N SER A 9 5.43 -8.41 18.12
CA SER A 9 6.54 -8.16 17.19
C SER A 9 6.67 -6.67 16.93
N GLY A 10 7.60 -6.29 16.08
CA GLY A 10 7.82 -4.91 15.68
C GLY A 10 9.15 -4.79 14.94
N SER A 11 9.38 -3.62 14.37
CA SER A 11 10.60 -3.33 13.64
C SER A 11 11.05 -1.87 13.89
N THR A 12 12.31 -1.59 13.60
CA THR A 12 12.82 -0.21 13.59
C THR A 12 13.82 -0.08 12.46
N LEU A 13 13.54 0.88 11.60
CA LEU A 13 14.36 1.31 10.47
C LEU A 13 15.12 2.56 10.89
N ASN A 14 16.44 2.58 10.68
CA ASN A 14 17.29 3.72 11.02
C ASN A 14 18.29 3.96 9.89
N TYR A 15 18.15 5.09 9.22
CA TYR A 15 18.92 5.47 8.03
C TYR A 15 19.70 6.75 8.30
N PHE A 16 21.03 6.70 8.19
CA PHE A 16 21.84 7.90 8.07
C PHE A 16 21.99 8.24 6.59
N GLY A 17 21.43 9.36 6.17
CA GLY A 17 21.41 9.79 4.78
C GLY A 17 22.47 10.86 4.47
N PHE A 18 22.93 10.87 3.22
CA PHE A 18 23.53 12.07 2.61
C PHE A 18 22.63 12.51 1.46
N LEU A 19 22.20 13.77 1.47
CA LEU A 19 21.34 14.37 0.45
C LEU A 19 22.07 15.52 -0.23
N SER A 20 22.03 15.50 -1.57
CA SER A 20 22.33 16.67 -2.40
C SER A 20 21.11 16.92 -3.26
N GLN A 21 20.41 18.02 -2.98
CA GLN A 21 19.18 18.40 -3.66
C GLN A 21 19.25 19.89 -3.96
N ASP A 22 18.82 20.27 -5.16
CA ASP A 22 18.68 21.67 -5.55
C ASP A 22 17.45 22.28 -4.85
N THR A 23 17.53 23.55 -4.44
CA THR A 23 16.42 24.24 -3.76
C THR A 23 16.30 25.69 -4.23
N ALA A 24 15.11 26.29 -4.02
CA ALA A 24 14.84 27.63 -4.53
C ALA A 24 15.53 28.72 -3.73
N GLY A 25 15.96 29.75 -4.46
CA GLY A 25 16.52 30.95 -3.85
C GLY A 25 17.83 30.68 -3.12
N ASP A 26 17.96 31.23 -1.91
CA ASP A 26 19.16 31.11 -1.06
C ASP A 26 18.99 30.04 0.05
N ASN A 27 17.94 29.24 0.00
CA ASN A 27 17.75 28.13 0.94
C ASN A 27 18.65 26.95 0.54
N ASP A 28 18.91 26.05 1.48
CA ASP A 28 19.59 24.78 1.26
C ASP A 28 19.00 23.74 2.22
N VAL A 29 18.89 22.50 1.79
CA VAL A 29 18.59 21.37 2.68
C VAL A 29 19.83 20.92 3.45
N GLN A 30 19.63 20.37 4.65
CA GLN A 30 20.73 19.73 5.38
C GLN A 30 21.27 18.55 4.57
N LYS A 31 22.60 18.49 4.41
CA LYS A 31 23.25 17.45 3.60
C LYS A 31 23.28 16.09 4.26
N THR A 32 23.07 16.02 5.56
CA THR A 32 23.07 14.77 6.33
C THR A 32 22.00 14.83 7.38
N ASP A 33 21.25 13.74 7.53
CA ASP A 33 20.26 13.60 8.58
C ASP A 33 20.07 12.11 8.91
N ILE A 34 19.32 11.84 9.97
CA ILE A 34 18.84 10.50 10.32
C ILE A 34 17.33 10.43 10.09
N LEU A 35 16.91 9.47 9.30
CA LEU A 35 15.51 9.10 9.12
C LEU A 35 15.24 7.78 9.85
N ARG A 36 14.09 7.69 10.50
CA ARG A 36 13.69 6.48 11.20
C ARG A 36 12.19 6.26 11.13
N GLU A 37 11.80 5.00 11.12
CA GLU A 37 10.44 4.50 11.21
C GLU A 37 10.50 3.34 12.20
N SER A 38 9.53 3.26 13.11
CA SER A 38 9.47 2.19 14.11
C SER A 38 8.02 1.80 14.32
N GLU A 39 7.78 0.51 14.47
CA GLU A 39 6.43 -0.06 14.60
C GLU A 39 6.39 -1.16 15.67
N VAL A 40 5.21 -1.37 16.25
CA VAL A 40 4.90 -2.46 17.18
C VAL A 40 3.62 -3.16 16.74
N HIS A 41 3.66 -4.49 16.70
CA HIS A 41 2.52 -5.30 16.29
C HIS A 41 2.07 -6.25 17.40
N PHE A 42 0.75 -6.42 17.48
CA PHE A 42 0.10 -7.42 18.31
C PHE A 42 -0.67 -8.38 17.42
N ASN A 43 -0.25 -9.64 17.39
CA ASN A 43 -0.88 -10.70 16.61
C ASN A 43 -1.48 -11.74 17.55
N ALA A 44 -2.80 -11.86 17.57
CA ALA A 44 -3.50 -12.90 18.29
C ALA A 44 -4.11 -13.91 17.31
N GLU A 45 -3.76 -15.19 17.41
CA GLU A 45 -4.26 -16.24 16.52
C GLU A 45 -4.75 -17.44 17.33
N GLY A 46 -5.85 -18.05 16.89
CA GLY A 46 -6.30 -19.34 17.35
C GLY A 46 -6.78 -20.21 16.20
N LYS A 47 -6.81 -21.53 16.42
CA LYS A 47 -7.31 -22.50 15.46
C LYS A 47 -8.37 -23.40 16.08
N THR A 48 -9.49 -23.54 15.40
CA THR A 48 -10.57 -24.45 15.79
C THR A 48 -10.24 -25.89 15.41
N ASP A 49 -10.87 -26.87 16.08
CA ASP A 49 -10.76 -28.29 15.72
C ASP A 49 -11.24 -28.59 14.28
N ALA A 50 -12.13 -27.75 13.75
CA ALA A 50 -12.64 -27.82 12.39
C ALA A 50 -11.68 -27.23 11.33
N GLY A 51 -10.49 -26.77 11.74
CA GLY A 51 -9.45 -26.28 10.84
C GLY A 51 -9.58 -24.81 10.43
N LEU A 52 -10.60 -24.09 10.91
CA LEU A 52 -10.70 -22.64 10.76
C LEU A 52 -9.69 -21.95 11.69
N THR A 53 -8.80 -21.15 11.10
CA THR A 53 -7.95 -20.19 11.81
C THR A 53 -8.70 -18.88 11.94
N TYR A 54 -8.65 -18.26 13.12
CA TYR A 54 -9.18 -16.93 13.39
C TYR A 54 -8.11 -16.11 14.10
N GLY A 55 -8.04 -14.81 13.79
CA GLY A 55 -7.08 -13.95 14.45
C GLY A 55 -7.45 -12.48 14.40
N PHE A 56 -6.67 -11.72 15.14
CA PHE A 56 -6.75 -10.27 15.27
C PHE A 56 -5.33 -9.72 15.18
N HIS A 57 -5.17 -8.63 14.43
CA HIS A 57 -3.91 -7.95 14.23
C HIS A 57 -4.07 -6.46 14.56
N VAL A 58 -3.10 -5.90 15.27
CA VAL A 58 -2.95 -4.47 15.48
C VAL A 58 -1.51 -4.06 15.17
N GLU A 59 -1.36 -2.98 14.42
CA GLU A 59 -0.10 -2.32 14.09
C GLU A 59 -0.13 -0.88 14.60
N MET A 60 0.93 -0.49 15.29
CA MET A 60 1.07 0.85 15.85
C MET A 60 2.42 1.45 15.48
N GLU A 61 2.40 2.69 15.00
CA GLU A 61 3.61 3.48 14.81
C GLU A 61 4.17 3.93 16.17
N ALA A 62 5.45 3.66 16.39
CA ALA A 62 6.19 4.04 17.59
C ALA A 62 7.01 5.33 17.40
N ASP A 63 7.41 5.65 16.15
CA ASP A 63 8.16 6.85 15.78
C ASP A 63 7.68 7.35 14.41
N GLY A 64 7.54 8.66 14.22
CA GLY A 64 6.99 9.21 12.96
C GLY A 64 6.61 10.70 13.00
N GLY A 65 6.66 11.33 14.18
CA GLY A 65 6.33 12.75 14.32
C GLY A 65 4.86 13.00 14.61
N ASP A 66 4.30 12.30 15.60
CA ASP A 66 3.08 12.66 16.34
C ASP A 66 1.88 13.03 15.44
N ASP A 67 1.56 12.17 14.48
CA ASP A 67 0.24 12.20 13.87
C ASP A 67 -0.81 11.72 14.88
N THR A 68 -2.04 12.23 14.75
CA THR A 68 -3.15 11.85 15.65
C THR A 68 -3.56 10.37 15.53
N ASN A 69 -2.97 9.62 14.60
CA ASN A 69 -3.22 8.20 14.35
C ASN A 69 -1.96 7.36 14.63
N THR A 70 -1.82 6.89 15.87
CA THR A 70 -0.76 5.94 16.26
C THR A 70 -1.08 4.49 15.92
N LEU A 71 -2.24 4.22 15.33
CA LEU A 71 -2.72 2.91 14.96
C LEU A 71 -3.00 2.92 13.46
N GLU A 72 -2.27 2.11 12.71
CA GLU A 72 -2.37 2.02 11.25
C GLU A 72 -3.28 0.88 10.84
N GLN A 73 -3.06 -0.32 11.39
CA GLN A 73 -3.86 -1.50 11.08
C GLN A 73 -4.55 -2.03 12.33
N SER A 74 -5.83 -2.36 12.20
CA SER A 74 -6.63 -3.05 13.21
C SER A 74 -7.70 -3.87 12.50
N TYR A 75 -7.50 -5.17 12.39
CA TYR A 75 -8.41 -6.04 11.66
C TYR A 75 -8.50 -7.45 12.24
N LEU A 76 -9.64 -8.07 11.96
CA LEU A 76 -9.88 -9.49 12.20
C LEU A 76 -9.63 -10.26 10.91
N TYR A 77 -9.18 -11.50 11.03
CA TYR A 77 -9.11 -12.40 9.87
C TYR A 77 -9.60 -13.80 10.19
N LEU A 78 -10.14 -14.45 9.17
CA LEU A 78 -10.57 -15.85 9.17
C LEU A 78 -9.94 -16.54 7.98
N SER A 79 -9.36 -17.73 8.18
CA SER A 79 -8.82 -18.51 7.06
C SER A 79 -9.04 -20.00 7.20
N ASN A 80 -9.22 -20.67 6.06
CA ASN A 80 -9.34 -22.12 5.93
C ASN A 80 -8.89 -22.57 4.52
N GLU A 81 -9.22 -23.80 4.14
CA GLU A 81 -8.91 -24.36 2.82
C GLU A 81 -9.56 -23.63 1.63
N TYR A 82 -10.58 -22.80 1.88
CA TYR A 82 -11.30 -22.03 0.86
C TYR A 82 -10.82 -20.58 0.76
N GLY A 83 -9.84 -20.16 1.55
CA GLY A 83 -9.25 -18.82 1.45
C GLY A 83 -9.13 -18.09 2.76
N LYS A 84 -8.89 -16.78 2.67
CA LYS A 84 -8.74 -15.87 3.81
C LYS A 84 -9.66 -14.68 3.64
N VAL A 85 -10.36 -14.29 4.69
CA VAL A 85 -11.07 -13.01 4.79
C VAL A 85 -10.36 -12.13 5.82
N GLU A 86 -10.22 -10.84 5.52
CA GLU A 86 -9.78 -9.80 6.46
C GLU A 86 -10.90 -8.77 6.56
N LEU A 87 -11.19 -8.29 7.77
CA LEU A 87 -12.22 -7.29 8.06
C LEU A 87 -11.65 -6.27 9.04
N GLY A 88 -11.59 -5.01 8.63
CA GLY A 88 -11.14 -3.91 9.47
C GLY A 88 -10.30 -2.90 8.70
N SER A 89 -9.51 -2.14 9.45
CA SER A 89 -8.48 -1.24 8.93
C SER A 89 -7.24 -2.03 8.54
N VAL A 90 -7.03 -2.21 7.24
CA VAL A 90 -5.99 -3.04 6.66
C VAL A 90 -5.70 -2.55 5.25
N ASP A 91 -4.49 -2.77 4.73
CA ASP A 91 -4.15 -2.44 3.34
C ASP A 91 -5.10 -3.07 2.29
N SER A 92 -5.20 -2.40 1.14
CA SER A 92 -5.98 -2.82 -0.03
C SER A 92 -5.48 -4.11 -0.70
N ILE A 93 -6.41 -4.83 -1.34
CA ILE A 93 -6.10 -6.09 -2.03
C ILE A 93 -5.17 -5.86 -3.24
N ALA A 94 -5.32 -4.73 -3.93
CA ALA A 94 -4.56 -4.41 -5.12
C ALA A 94 -3.08 -4.20 -4.79
N TYR A 95 -2.78 -3.53 -3.68
CA TYR A 95 -1.45 -3.42 -3.10
C TYR A 95 -0.92 -4.76 -2.57
N LYS A 96 -1.67 -5.46 -1.70
CA LYS A 96 -1.21 -6.70 -1.05
C LYS A 96 -0.87 -7.82 -2.05
N MET A 97 -1.47 -7.79 -3.24
CA MET A 97 -1.20 -8.75 -4.32
C MET A 97 -0.34 -8.18 -5.44
N GLN A 98 0.10 -6.92 -5.34
CA GLN A 98 0.96 -6.27 -6.33
C GLN A 98 2.27 -7.04 -6.49
N VAL A 99 2.78 -7.05 -7.72
CA VAL A 99 4.13 -7.54 -8.01
C VAL A 99 5.08 -6.36 -7.92
N ALA A 100 6.14 -6.50 -7.14
CA ALA A 100 7.21 -5.52 -7.04
C ALA A 100 8.30 -5.84 -8.06
N ALA A 101 8.87 -4.82 -8.70
CA ALA A 101 10.17 -4.98 -9.34
C ALA A 101 11.27 -5.08 -8.27
N PRO A 102 12.42 -5.73 -8.55
CA PRO A 102 13.56 -5.72 -7.66
C PRO A 102 13.97 -4.29 -7.26
N ALA A 103 14.21 -4.09 -5.98
CA ALA A 103 14.52 -2.80 -5.37
C ALA A 103 15.92 -2.87 -4.76
N ALA A 104 16.70 -1.76 -4.83
CA ALA A 104 18.00 -1.72 -4.19
C ALA A 104 17.86 -1.69 -2.66
N ASP A 105 16.86 -0.96 -2.17
CA ASP A 105 16.39 -1.00 -0.80
C ASP A 105 14.88 -0.78 -0.79
N LYS A 106 14.13 -1.85 -0.50
CA LYS A 106 12.67 -1.84 -0.51
C LYS A 106 12.02 -0.72 0.32
N ASN A 107 12.72 -0.13 1.30
CA ASN A 107 12.19 0.95 2.12
C ASN A 107 12.41 2.34 1.50
N VAL A 108 13.24 2.44 0.45
CA VAL A 108 13.57 3.70 -0.25
C VAL A 108 13.03 3.69 -1.68
N ASP A 109 13.12 2.57 -2.38
CA ASP A 109 12.72 2.41 -3.80
C ASP A 109 11.81 1.19 -4.05
N GLY A 110 11.16 0.69 -3.01
CA GLY A 110 10.17 -0.37 -3.11
C GLY A 110 8.78 0.11 -3.53
N VAL A 111 7.81 -0.82 -3.55
CA VAL A 111 6.40 -0.51 -3.86
C VAL A 111 5.85 0.57 -2.94
N ARG A 112 6.15 0.47 -1.64
CA ARG A 112 5.87 1.50 -0.62
C ARG A 112 7.19 1.94 0.00
N ALA A 113 7.58 3.18 -0.24
CA ALA A 113 8.80 3.76 0.33
C ALA A 113 8.50 4.31 1.73
N LEU A 114 9.14 3.74 2.76
CA LEU A 114 9.00 4.17 4.16
C LEU A 114 10.02 5.26 4.53
N ILE A 115 11.09 5.38 3.76
CA ILE A 115 12.20 6.28 4.01
C ILE A 115 12.43 7.13 2.76
N ASN A 116 12.13 8.42 2.89
CA ASN A 116 12.30 9.37 1.81
C ASN A 116 13.28 10.48 2.18
N PRO A 117 14.51 10.47 1.63
CA PRO A 117 15.50 11.50 1.92
C PRO A 117 15.23 12.81 1.18
N VAL A 118 14.40 12.84 0.14
CA VAL A 118 14.16 14.04 -0.66
C VAL A 118 13.18 14.97 0.07
N ASN A 119 13.54 16.24 0.24
CA ASN A 119 12.65 17.23 0.85
C ASN A 119 11.80 17.91 -0.24
N TYR A 120 10.61 17.37 -0.48
CA TYR A 120 9.63 17.91 -1.44
C TYR A 120 9.02 19.24 -1.02
N ALA A 121 9.15 19.65 0.25
CA ALA A 121 8.71 20.97 0.72
C ALA A 121 9.71 22.08 0.39
N ALA A 122 10.90 21.75 -0.16
CA ALA A 122 11.80 22.76 -0.70
C ALA A 122 11.19 23.38 -1.96
N ASP A 123 11.10 24.72 -1.97
CA ASP A 123 10.31 25.54 -2.91
C ASP A 123 10.51 25.24 -4.42
N ASP A 124 11.67 24.69 -4.83
CA ASP A 124 11.97 24.38 -6.24
C ASP A 124 11.39 23.04 -6.71
N ILE A 125 11.10 22.12 -5.79
CA ILE A 125 10.48 20.82 -6.12
C ILE A 125 8.95 20.96 -6.21
N VAL A 126 8.35 21.85 -5.42
CA VAL A 126 6.90 22.10 -5.42
C VAL A 126 6.36 22.45 -6.82
N GLY A 127 7.16 23.16 -7.64
CA GLY A 127 6.79 23.53 -9.01
C GLY A 127 6.77 22.37 -10.02
N ALA A 128 7.64 21.37 -9.85
CA ALA A 128 7.73 20.18 -10.70
C ALA A 128 6.78 19.05 -10.23
N VAL A 129 6.35 19.12 -8.97
CA VAL A 129 5.51 18.12 -8.29
C VAL A 129 4.05 18.59 -8.22
N ASN A 130 3.65 19.71 -8.82
CA ASN A 130 2.25 20.16 -8.80
C ASN A 130 1.24 19.20 -9.46
N ASP A 131 1.67 18.28 -10.34
CA ASP A 131 0.81 17.19 -10.86
C ASP A 131 0.67 16.02 -9.87
N ILE A 132 1.54 15.93 -8.86
CA ILE A 132 1.56 14.95 -7.77
C ILE A 132 1.00 15.55 -6.45
N ALA A 133 1.13 16.87 -6.26
CA ALA A 133 0.66 17.60 -5.08
C ALA A 133 -0.85 17.90 -5.10
N ALA A 134 -1.54 17.70 -6.24
CA ALA A 134 -3.00 17.73 -6.30
C ALA A 134 -3.65 16.46 -5.70
N THR A 135 -2.91 15.35 -5.60
CA THR A 135 -3.38 14.06 -5.08
C THR A 135 -2.82 13.69 -3.71
N GLY A 136 -2.03 14.57 -3.09
CA GLY A 136 -1.51 14.35 -1.73
C GLY A 136 -0.38 13.33 -1.61
N ASN A 137 0.08 12.73 -2.71
CA ASN A 137 1.22 11.82 -2.69
C ASN A 137 2.52 12.64 -2.51
N ARG A 138 3.02 12.70 -1.28
CA ARG A 138 4.36 13.25 -0.96
C ARG A 138 5.38 12.12 -0.77
N ASP A 139 5.03 10.91 -1.22
CA ASP A 139 5.62 9.66 -0.75
C ASP A 139 6.81 9.20 -1.63
N GLY A 140 7.14 9.98 -2.66
CA GLY A 140 8.42 9.94 -3.35
C GLY A 140 8.41 9.07 -4.59
N PHE A 141 9.20 7.98 -4.58
CA PHE A 141 9.33 7.05 -5.71
C PHE A 141 8.45 5.81 -5.56
N ASP A 142 7.48 5.86 -4.63
CA ASP A 142 6.56 4.76 -4.41
C ASP A 142 5.59 4.59 -5.60
N TYR A 143 4.94 3.44 -5.63
CA TYR A 143 4.01 3.06 -6.69
C TYR A 143 2.98 2.06 -6.17
N ASP A 144 2.61 2.17 -4.90
CA ASP A 144 1.67 1.26 -4.27
C ASP A 144 0.24 1.51 -4.76
N GLN A 145 -0.44 0.44 -5.19
CA GLN A 145 -1.85 0.53 -5.54
C GLN A 145 -2.71 0.37 -4.27
N ASN A 146 -2.68 1.40 -3.41
CA ASN A 146 -3.32 1.39 -2.08
C ASN A 146 -4.27 2.57 -1.85
N PHE A 147 -5.04 2.97 -2.86
CA PHE A 147 -5.92 4.16 -2.80
C PHE A 147 -6.77 4.26 -1.52
N SER A 148 -7.30 3.12 -1.05
CA SER A 148 -8.16 3.10 0.15
C SER A 148 -7.42 2.90 1.47
N GLY A 149 -6.09 2.93 1.45
CA GLY A 149 -5.21 2.95 2.61
C GLY A 149 -5.64 1.98 3.69
N TYR A 150 -5.82 2.51 4.90
CA TYR A 150 -6.34 1.79 6.06
C TYR A 150 -7.83 2.07 6.34
N ASN A 151 -8.61 2.54 5.36
CA ASN A 151 -10.07 2.67 5.51
C ASN A 151 -10.73 1.32 5.83
N GLU A 152 -11.85 1.34 6.57
CA GLU A 152 -12.57 0.14 6.95
C GLU A 152 -13.02 -0.68 5.74
N LYS A 153 -12.56 -1.93 5.65
CA LYS A 153 -12.74 -2.77 4.45
C LYS A 153 -12.89 -4.25 4.73
N ILE A 154 -13.34 -4.98 3.71
CA ILE A 154 -13.32 -6.43 3.63
C ILE A 154 -12.43 -6.85 2.47
N ASN A 155 -11.42 -7.68 2.74
CA ASN A 155 -10.63 -8.36 1.73
C ASN A 155 -10.92 -9.86 1.74
N TYR A 156 -10.94 -10.48 0.57
CA TYR A 156 -10.97 -11.93 0.42
C TYR A 156 -9.90 -12.40 -0.57
N TYR A 157 -9.17 -13.44 -0.17
CA TYR A 157 -8.16 -14.12 -0.99
C TYR A 157 -8.59 -15.55 -1.22
N THR A 158 -8.54 -16.01 -2.46
CA THR A 158 -8.67 -17.43 -2.75
C THR A 158 -7.44 -18.19 -2.21
N PRO A 159 -7.55 -19.52 -2.02
CA PRO A 159 -6.38 -20.36 -1.94
C PRO A 159 -5.54 -20.23 -3.22
N ARG A 160 -4.27 -20.62 -3.14
CA ARG A 160 -3.41 -20.68 -4.30
C ARG A 160 -3.62 -21.99 -5.05
N TRP A 161 -4.16 -21.93 -6.26
CA TRP A 161 -4.39 -23.09 -7.13
C TRP A 161 -3.37 -23.12 -8.26
N ASN A 162 -2.43 -24.08 -8.20
CA ASN A 162 -1.35 -24.23 -9.19
C ASN A 162 -0.59 -22.92 -9.44
N GLY A 163 -0.35 -22.13 -8.39
CA GLY A 163 0.34 -20.84 -8.48
C GLY A 163 -0.57 -19.63 -8.61
N VAL A 164 -1.80 -19.80 -9.10
CA VAL A 164 -2.77 -18.69 -9.27
C VAL A 164 -3.47 -18.39 -7.95
N GLN A 165 -3.57 -17.12 -7.59
CA GLN A 165 -4.36 -16.60 -6.50
C GLN A 165 -5.13 -15.37 -6.98
N ILE A 166 -6.38 -15.24 -6.54
CA ILE A 166 -7.25 -14.10 -6.82
C ILE A 166 -7.61 -13.45 -5.49
N GLY A 167 -7.68 -12.12 -5.50
CA GLY A 167 -8.16 -11.33 -4.39
C GLY A 167 -9.25 -10.37 -4.85
N VAL A 168 -10.21 -10.10 -3.97
CA VAL A 168 -11.18 -9.02 -4.12
C VAL A 168 -11.29 -8.24 -2.80
N GLY A 169 -11.54 -6.95 -2.92
CA GLY A 169 -11.65 -6.02 -1.79
C GLY A 169 -12.85 -5.09 -1.97
N TYR A 170 -13.47 -4.72 -0.86
CA TYR A 170 -14.48 -3.67 -0.81
C TYR A 170 -14.27 -2.81 0.43
N THR A 171 -14.04 -1.53 0.21
CA THR A 171 -13.98 -0.50 1.24
C THR A 171 -15.32 0.22 1.24
N PHE A 172 -15.94 0.32 2.41
CA PHE A 172 -17.30 0.86 2.56
C PHE A 172 -17.36 2.36 2.28
N ASP A 173 -16.33 3.10 2.68
CA ASP A 173 -16.26 4.55 2.58
C ASP A 173 -14.79 4.98 2.57
N ASN A 174 -14.38 5.83 1.63
CA ASN A 174 -13.00 6.27 1.49
C ASN A 174 -12.67 7.50 2.38
N GLY A 175 -13.35 7.64 3.51
CA GLY A 175 -13.05 8.61 4.58
C GLY A 175 -13.11 7.99 5.99
N ASP A 176 -13.32 6.68 6.10
CA ASP A 176 -13.38 5.95 7.37
C ASP A 176 -12.05 5.29 7.74
N ASN A 177 -10.96 6.06 7.73
CA ASN A 177 -9.62 5.59 8.10
C ASN A 177 -9.57 5.28 9.61
N ASN A 178 -9.27 4.03 9.96
CA ASN A 178 -9.15 3.59 11.34
C ASN A 178 -10.41 3.84 12.17
N SER A 179 -11.57 3.60 11.58
CA SER A 179 -12.88 3.93 12.17
C SER A 179 -12.90 5.39 12.65
N SER A 180 -12.80 6.34 11.73
CA SER A 180 -12.64 7.76 12.03
C SER A 180 -13.82 8.32 12.84
N THR A 181 -15.00 7.69 12.74
CA THR A 181 -16.18 7.99 13.57
C THR A 181 -16.27 7.15 14.85
N GLY A 182 -15.42 6.14 15.00
CA GLY A 182 -15.43 5.18 16.09
C GLY A 182 -16.80 4.53 16.26
N LEU A 183 -17.48 4.84 17.37
CA LEU A 183 -18.82 4.33 17.68
C LEU A 183 -19.93 5.38 17.42
N ALA A 184 -19.62 6.50 16.78
CA ALA A 184 -20.55 7.60 16.55
C ALA A 184 -21.51 7.38 15.35
N GLY A 185 -21.40 6.25 14.66
CA GLY A 185 -22.25 5.85 13.53
C GLY A 185 -21.51 5.86 12.19
N PHE A 186 -22.20 5.50 11.12
CA PHE A 186 -21.63 5.50 9.76
C PHE A 186 -21.43 6.93 9.23
N ASN A 187 -20.47 7.08 8.31
CA ASN A 187 -20.20 8.33 7.61
C ASN A 187 -21.42 8.84 6.82
N LEU A 188 -21.36 10.14 6.48
CA LEU A 188 -22.31 10.73 5.55
C LEU A 188 -22.03 10.21 4.14
N ASP A 189 -23.08 10.04 3.36
CA ASP A 189 -23.03 9.66 1.95
C ASP A 189 -23.42 10.86 1.07
N ASN A 190 -22.99 10.87 -0.20
CA ASN A 190 -23.15 11.94 -1.19
C ASN A 190 -22.43 13.25 -0.80
N VAL A 191 -21.28 13.12 -0.11
CA VAL A 191 -20.44 14.24 0.26
C VAL A 191 -19.76 14.80 -0.99
N ALA A 192 -19.92 16.10 -1.23
CA ALA A 192 -19.37 16.74 -2.41
C ALA A 192 -17.85 16.60 -2.45
N ASN A 193 -17.32 16.13 -3.60
CA ASN A 193 -15.89 15.92 -3.86
C ASN A 193 -15.22 14.87 -2.96
N ALA A 194 -15.99 13.95 -2.37
CA ALA A 194 -15.48 12.80 -1.63
C ALA A 194 -15.62 11.51 -2.43
N TYR A 195 -14.80 10.52 -2.08
CA TYR A 195 -14.94 9.15 -2.56
C TYR A 195 -15.62 8.29 -1.49
N GLY A 196 -16.58 7.48 -1.90
CA GLY A 196 -17.28 6.54 -1.03
C GLY A 196 -16.77 5.13 -1.25
N ASP A 197 -17.62 4.28 -1.81
CA ASP A 197 -17.33 2.89 -2.14
C ASP A 197 -16.03 2.72 -2.95
N VAL A 198 -15.13 1.85 -2.49
CA VAL A 198 -13.95 1.41 -3.26
C VAL A 198 -14.04 -0.08 -3.54
N TYR A 199 -13.90 -0.46 -4.81
CA TYR A 199 -13.88 -1.83 -5.28
C TYR A 199 -12.52 -2.18 -5.84
N GLU A 200 -12.03 -3.35 -5.44
CA GLU A 200 -10.69 -3.76 -5.82
C GLU A 200 -10.65 -5.24 -6.19
N ALA A 201 -9.82 -5.56 -7.18
CA ALA A 201 -9.56 -6.94 -7.59
C ALA A 201 -8.10 -7.09 -8.01
N ALA A 202 -7.53 -8.25 -7.69
CA ALA A 202 -6.17 -8.57 -8.09
C ALA A 202 -6.05 -10.06 -8.44
N VAL A 203 -5.12 -10.36 -9.35
CA VAL A 203 -4.72 -11.73 -9.67
C VAL A 203 -3.20 -11.80 -9.64
N ARG A 204 -2.67 -12.87 -9.05
CA ARG A 204 -1.24 -13.13 -8.99
C ARG A 204 -0.95 -14.60 -9.31
N TYR A 205 0.04 -14.81 -10.14
CA TYR A 205 0.57 -16.12 -10.50
C TYR A 205 2.01 -16.22 -10.03
N GLU A 206 2.30 -17.30 -9.30
CA GLU A 206 3.67 -17.63 -8.87
C GLU A 206 4.00 -19.05 -9.26
N THR A 207 5.18 -19.24 -9.86
CA THR A 207 5.69 -20.57 -10.18
C THR A 207 7.20 -20.62 -10.01
N GLU A 208 7.69 -21.82 -9.74
CA GLU A 208 9.11 -22.12 -9.66
C GLU A 208 9.39 -23.34 -10.53
N PHE A 209 10.34 -23.20 -11.45
CA PHE A 209 10.82 -24.28 -12.29
C PHE A 209 12.34 -24.26 -12.37
N ASN A 210 12.96 -25.32 -11.82
CA ASN A 210 14.41 -25.41 -11.64
C ASN A 210 14.95 -24.21 -10.84
N SER A 211 15.80 -23.39 -11.45
CA SER A 211 16.40 -22.19 -10.86
C SER A 211 15.65 -20.90 -11.23
N VAL A 212 14.48 -21.00 -11.85
CA VAL A 212 13.69 -19.85 -12.28
C VAL A 212 12.46 -19.74 -11.39
N LYS A 213 12.32 -18.60 -10.71
CA LYS A 213 11.07 -18.20 -10.03
C LYS A 213 10.44 -17.09 -10.84
N LEU A 214 9.15 -17.18 -11.06
CA LEU A 214 8.38 -16.17 -11.79
C LEU A 214 7.20 -15.74 -10.92
N ARG A 215 7.04 -14.43 -10.77
CA ARG A 215 5.87 -13.78 -10.20
C ARG A 215 5.31 -12.84 -11.26
N THR A 216 4.02 -12.93 -11.51
CA THR A 216 3.33 -11.95 -12.35
C THR A 216 1.93 -11.73 -11.82
N GLY A 217 1.41 -10.52 -12.01
CA GLY A 217 0.10 -10.17 -11.49
C GLY A 217 -0.40 -8.88 -12.08
N ALA A 218 -1.67 -8.62 -11.79
CA ALA A 218 -2.33 -7.37 -12.11
C ALA A 218 -3.32 -7.01 -11.00
N GLY A 219 -3.46 -5.72 -10.74
CA GLY A 219 -4.42 -5.14 -9.80
C GLY A 219 -5.30 -4.11 -10.50
N TYR A 220 -6.51 -3.93 -9.98
CA TYR A 220 -7.46 -2.93 -10.45
C TYR A 220 -8.26 -2.37 -9.28
N THR A 221 -8.39 -1.04 -9.21
CA THR A 221 -9.10 -0.29 -8.16
C THR A 221 -10.04 0.70 -8.83
N ILE A 222 -11.29 0.77 -8.35
CA ILE A 222 -12.22 1.87 -8.63
C ILE A 222 -12.68 2.45 -7.31
N ALA A 223 -12.57 3.75 -7.12
CA ALA A 223 -13.28 4.47 -6.06
C ALA A 223 -14.38 5.34 -6.65
N LYS A 224 -15.58 5.27 -6.08
CA LYS A 224 -16.75 6.01 -6.56
C LYS A 224 -16.77 7.42 -5.99
N LEU A 225 -16.82 8.41 -6.88
CA LEU A 225 -17.08 9.79 -6.49
C LEU A 225 -18.52 9.86 -5.97
N GLU A 226 -18.72 10.27 -4.73
CA GLU A 226 -20.05 10.26 -4.11
C GLU A 226 -20.96 11.33 -4.73
N ASN A 227 -20.39 12.50 -4.98
CA ASN A 227 -21.10 13.64 -5.53
C ASN A 227 -20.12 14.63 -6.18
N ASP A 228 -20.30 14.89 -7.48
CA ASP A 228 -19.50 15.88 -8.19
C ASP A 228 -19.88 17.31 -7.76
N GLY A 229 -18.97 17.97 -7.04
CA GLY A 229 -19.10 19.37 -6.64
C GLY A 229 -18.78 20.38 -7.75
N GLY A 230 -18.51 19.92 -8.98
CA GLY A 230 -18.26 20.74 -10.16
C GLY A 230 -16.84 21.29 -10.26
N ILE A 231 -15.86 20.60 -9.66
CA ILE A 231 -14.45 21.00 -9.65
C ILE A 231 -13.56 20.11 -10.55
N GLY A 232 -14.17 19.27 -11.40
CA GLY A 232 -13.44 18.44 -12.36
C GLY A 232 -12.95 17.11 -11.78
N LEU A 233 -13.73 16.49 -10.90
CA LEU A 233 -13.46 15.15 -10.39
C LEU A 233 -14.30 14.11 -11.13
N ASP A 234 -13.79 12.89 -11.20
CA ASP A 234 -14.48 11.69 -11.68
C ASP A 234 -14.19 10.52 -10.73
N ASP A 235 -14.80 9.36 -10.97
CA ASP A 235 -14.42 8.13 -10.28
C ASP A 235 -12.90 7.89 -10.39
N TYR A 236 -12.24 7.57 -9.28
CA TYR A 236 -10.84 7.16 -9.30
C TYR A 236 -10.72 5.78 -9.94
N GLN A 237 -9.73 5.61 -10.82
CA GLN A 237 -9.40 4.33 -11.43
C GLN A 237 -7.88 4.17 -11.44
N GLU A 238 -7.42 3.00 -11.01
CA GLU A 238 -6.01 2.62 -11.08
C GLU A 238 -5.85 1.16 -11.45
N TRP A 239 -4.83 0.86 -12.23
CA TRP A 239 -4.44 -0.51 -12.53
C TRP A 239 -2.94 -0.67 -12.63
N ASN A 240 -2.45 -1.82 -12.16
CA ASN A 240 -1.07 -2.22 -12.30
C ASN A 240 -0.94 -3.57 -13.00
N VAL A 241 0.20 -3.78 -13.65
CA VAL A 241 0.68 -5.08 -14.11
C VAL A 241 2.17 -5.19 -13.83
N GLY A 242 2.59 -6.36 -13.35
CA GLY A 242 3.99 -6.60 -13.03
C GLY A 242 4.46 -7.99 -13.40
N ILE A 243 5.76 -8.08 -13.69
CA ILE A 243 6.51 -9.32 -13.84
C ILE A 243 7.81 -9.17 -13.03
N ASP A 244 8.11 -10.19 -12.26
CA ASP A 244 9.35 -10.35 -11.50
C ASP A 244 9.88 -11.78 -11.72
N MET A 245 11.17 -11.89 -12.00
CA MET A 245 11.82 -13.15 -12.34
C MET A 245 13.17 -13.28 -11.66
N ASP A 246 13.33 -14.32 -10.85
CA ASP A 246 14.60 -14.72 -10.26
C ASP A 246 15.20 -15.85 -11.08
N ILE A 247 16.42 -15.68 -11.60
CA ILE A 247 17.22 -16.72 -12.26
C ILE A 247 18.49 -16.93 -11.45
N SER A 248 18.50 -18.00 -10.66
CA SER A 248 19.58 -18.28 -9.70
C SER A 248 19.77 -17.09 -8.74
N ALA A 249 20.86 -16.33 -8.90
CA ALA A 249 21.21 -15.20 -8.03
C ALA A 249 20.78 -13.84 -8.61
N PHE A 250 20.24 -13.79 -9.83
CA PHE A 250 19.84 -12.55 -10.50
C PHE A 250 18.32 -12.37 -10.45
N GLY A 251 17.85 -11.21 -10.01
CA GLY A 251 16.45 -10.79 -10.12
C GLY A 251 16.27 -9.76 -11.23
N PHE A 252 15.16 -9.83 -11.96
CA PHE A 252 14.73 -8.83 -12.94
C PHE A 252 13.24 -8.61 -12.85
N GLY A 253 12.79 -7.36 -12.88
CA GLY A 253 11.37 -7.07 -12.88
C GLY A 253 11.01 -5.76 -13.56
N VAL A 254 9.74 -5.70 -13.97
CA VAL A 254 9.11 -4.51 -14.52
C VAL A 254 7.69 -4.41 -13.99
N VAL A 255 7.30 -3.20 -13.61
CA VAL A 255 5.94 -2.86 -13.22
C VAL A 255 5.49 -1.66 -14.05
N TYR A 256 4.23 -1.71 -14.50
CA TYR A 256 3.53 -0.59 -15.09
C TYR A 256 2.29 -0.31 -14.26
N SER A 257 2.05 0.94 -13.89
CA SER A 257 0.78 1.40 -13.31
C SER A 257 0.25 2.60 -14.09
N GLU A 258 -1.06 2.71 -14.18
CA GLU A 258 -1.75 3.91 -14.67
C GLU A 258 -2.96 4.19 -13.78
N ASN A 259 -3.08 5.44 -13.33
CA ASN A 259 -4.23 5.95 -12.62
C ASN A 259 -4.75 7.22 -13.28
N ASN A 260 -5.98 7.60 -12.94
CA ASN A 260 -6.59 8.81 -13.46
C ASN A 260 -6.58 10.01 -12.50
N ASN A 261 -5.90 9.89 -11.37
CA ASN A 261 -5.90 10.86 -10.27
C ASN A 261 -7.30 11.26 -9.76
N GLY A 262 -8.35 10.54 -10.17
CA GLY A 262 -9.73 10.93 -9.89
C GLY A 262 -10.18 12.24 -10.58
N LEU A 263 -9.53 12.61 -11.68
CA LEU A 263 -9.80 13.84 -12.43
C LEU A 263 -10.61 13.55 -13.70
N ASP A 264 -11.45 14.51 -14.12
CA ASP A 264 -12.21 14.42 -15.39
C ASP A 264 -11.41 14.93 -16.61
N VAL A 265 -10.30 15.64 -16.38
CA VAL A 265 -9.41 16.24 -17.37
C VAL A 265 -7.95 16.06 -16.91
N ASN A 266 -7.04 15.81 -17.88
CA ASN A 266 -5.64 15.47 -17.60
C ASN A 266 -5.53 14.28 -16.63
N ASP A 267 -6.38 13.29 -16.89
CA ASP A 267 -6.75 12.16 -16.07
C ASP A 267 -5.82 10.95 -16.25
N LYS A 268 -4.52 11.18 -16.47
CA LYS A 268 -3.58 10.07 -16.77
C LYS A 268 -2.22 10.30 -16.15
N ASP A 269 -1.97 9.58 -15.07
CA ASP A 269 -0.63 9.37 -14.53
C ASP A 269 -0.14 7.96 -14.87
N ARG A 270 1.15 7.82 -15.16
CA ARG A 270 1.77 6.57 -15.61
C ARG A 270 3.11 6.37 -14.96
N ILE A 271 3.26 5.22 -14.33
CA ILE A 271 4.49 4.82 -13.65
C ILE A 271 5.06 3.58 -14.33
N VAL A 272 6.37 3.61 -14.60
CA VAL A 272 7.13 2.44 -15.06
C VAL A 272 8.31 2.24 -14.13
N VAL A 273 8.35 1.09 -13.47
CA VAL A 273 9.44 0.69 -12.58
C VAL A 273 10.20 -0.45 -13.24
N VAL A 274 11.52 -0.36 -13.30
CA VAL A 274 12.38 -1.43 -13.80
C VAL A 274 13.44 -1.70 -12.73
N GLY A 275 13.53 -2.97 -12.33
CA GLY A 275 14.41 -3.41 -11.26
C GLY A 275 15.32 -4.53 -11.73
N ALA A 276 16.56 -4.54 -11.25
CA ALA A 276 17.47 -5.67 -11.35
C ALA A 276 18.37 -5.74 -10.12
N ASP A 277 18.57 -6.94 -9.59
CA ASP A 277 19.45 -7.19 -8.45
C ASP A 277 20.33 -8.43 -8.65
N TYR A 278 21.28 -8.59 -7.75
CA TYR A 278 22.12 -9.78 -7.67
C TYR A 278 22.48 -10.09 -6.22
N THR A 279 22.18 -11.30 -5.77
CA THR A 279 22.46 -11.75 -4.40
C THR A 279 23.73 -12.62 -4.36
N VAL A 280 24.63 -12.30 -3.42
CA VAL A 280 25.83 -13.11 -3.12
C VAL A 280 25.60 -13.87 -1.83
N ASP A 281 25.77 -15.19 -1.86
CA ASP A 281 25.76 -16.07 -0.68
C ASP A 281 26.99 -15.88 0.24
#